data_AF-A0A969HZP9-F1
#
_entry.id   AF-A0A969HZP9-F1
#
_cell.length_a   1.000
_cell.length_b   1.000
_cell.length_c   1.000
_cell.angle_alpha   90.00
_cell.angle_beta   90.00
_cell.angle_gamma   90.00
#
_symmetry.space_group_name_H-M   'P 1'
#
loop_
_entity.id
_entity.type
_entity.pdbx_description
1 polymer ?
#
loop_
_entity_poly.entity_id
_entity_poly.type
_entity_poly.pdbx_seq_one_letter_code
_entity_poly.pdbx_strand_id
1 'polypeptide(L)'
;MRRYGGSDTLDLGITRRGEPVSVPKPEFEFGPQTRDLIKQQTAGIAYELRWEQRGQLGLGVQRTFYEKRVEAPLFTAQTEDDPWLYNVALAYSLNDAAAVYASYARGLEESGVAPAWPPTAMTPSRPFAHVRQTRDCAIRSARPSNSLPVSSTSPSRTSRWTQRVASRRSAMSPIAAWRFRCPVSSRAA
;
A
#
# COMPACT_ATOMS: atom_id res chain seq x y z
N MET A 1 1.37 12.20 -16.99
CA MET A 1 0.42 11.98 -18.10
C MET A 1 0.56 10.54 -18.56
N ARG A 2 -0.54 9.81 -18.68
CA ARG A 2 -0.58 8.42 -19.17
C ARG A 2 -1.47 8.32 -20.41
N ARG A 3 -1.14 7.42 -21.34
CA ARG A 3 -1.98 7.06 -22.48
C ARG A 3 -2.22 5.55 -22.48
N TYR A 4 -3.45 5.13 -22.76
CA TYR A 4 -3.82 3.71 -22.80
C TYR A 4 -5.05 3.47 -23.67
N GLY A 5 -5.33 2.21 -23.98
CA GLY A 5 -6.38 1.82 -24.92
C GLY A 5 -5.94 1.98 -26.38
N GLY A 6 -6.91 1.93 -27.29
CA GLY A 6 -6.66 1.95 -28.73
C GLY A 6 -6.05 0.66 -29.27
N SER A 7 -5.99 -0.41 -28.47
CA SER A 7 -5.54 -1.72 -28.92
C SER A 7 -6.59 -2.34 -29.83
N ASP A 8 -6.13 -2.91 -30.93
CA ASP A 8 -6.93 -3.78 -31.77
C ASP A 8 -6.77 -5.24 -31.31
N THR A 9 -7.79 -6.06 -31.50
CA THR A 9 -7.82 -7.45 -31.06
C THR A 9 -8.29 -8.36 -32.19
N LEU A 10 -7.50 -9.39 -32.47
CA LEU A 10 -7.87 -10.45 -33.39
C LEU A 10 -8.31 -11.70 -32.60
N ASP A 11 -9.53 -12.15 -32.84
CA ASP A 11 -9.99 -13.46 -32.36
C ASP A 11 -9.47 -14.56 -33.29
N LEU A 12 -8.69 -15.49 -32.74
CA LEU A 12 -8.13 -16.63 -33.46
C LEU A 12 -9.08 -17.85 -33.48
N GLY A 13 -10.25 -17.74 -32.85
CA GLY A 13 -11.22 -18.82 -32.71
C GLY A 13 -10.72 -19.97 -31.82
N ILE A 14 -11.33 -21.14 -31.97
CA ILE A 14 -10.94 -22.34 -31.22
C ILE A 14 -9.63 -22.88 -31.79
N THR A 15 -8.58 -22.90 -30.96
CA THR A 15 -7.25 -23.40 -31.34
C THR A 15 -6.83 -24.57 -30.46
N ARG A 16 -6.01 -25.48 -31.00
CA ARG A 16 -5.49 -26.62 -30.23
C ARG A 16 -4.22 -26.22 -29.51
N ARG A 17 -4.20 -26.43 -28.19
CA ARG A 17 -3.03 -26.15 -27.35
C ARG A 17 -1.86 -27.05 -27.78
N GLY A 18 -0.79 -26.45 -28.29
CA GLY A 18 0.42 -27.16 -28.73
C GLY A 18 0.55 -27.33 -30.26
N GLU A 19 -0.50 -27.02 -31.03
CA GLU A 19 -0.41 -26.94 -32.48
C GLU A 19 -0.14 -25.48 -32.90
N PRO A 20 0.84 -25.21 -33.77
CA PRO A 20 1.08 -23.86 -34.27
C PRO A 20 -0.10 -23.40 -35.13
N VAL A 21 -0.70 -22.27 -34.75
CA VAL A 21 -1.77 -21.62 -35.51
C VAL A 21 -1.13 -20.70 -36.53
N SER A 22 -1.28 -21.01 -37.82
CA SER A 22 -0.82 -20.15 -38.90
C SER A 22 -1.94 -19.22 -39.33
N VAL A 23 -1.82 -17.94 -38.96
CA VAL A 23 -2.66 -16.87 -39.51
C VAL A 23 -1.79 -15.94 -40.36
N PRO A 24 -2.34 -15.37 -41.45
CA PRO A 24 -1.67 -14.28 -42.13
C PRO A 24 -1.40 -13.14 -41.13
N LYS A 25 -0.30 -12.41 -41.33
CA LYS A 25 0.06 -11.29 -40.46
C LYS A 25 -1.13 -10.32 -40.40
N PRO A 26 -1.74 -10.10 -39.22
CA PRO A 26 -2.87 -9.18 -39.12
C PRO A 26 -2.40 -7.75 -39.38
N GLU A 27 -3.23 -7.00 -40.10
CA GLU A 27 -3.11 -5.55 -40.17
C GLU A 27 -3.94 -4.97 -39.03
N PHE A 28 -3.26 -4.54 -37.96
CA PHE A 28 -3.93 -3.95 -36.80
C PHE A 28 -4.21 -2.48 -37.04
N GLU A 29 -5.47 -2.07 -36.85
CA GLU A 29 -5.87 -0.66 -36.90
C GLU A 29 -6.03 -0.13 -35.47
N PHE A 30 -4.98 0.47 -34.95
CA PHE A 30 -5.01 1.03 -33.60
C PHE A 30 -5.97 2.23 -33.52
N GLY A 31 -6.94 2.12 -32.61
CA GLY A 31 -7.92 3.17 -32.36
C GLY A 31 -7.37 4.35 -31.54
N PRO A 32 -8.20 5.40 -31.34
CA PRO A 32 -7.82 6.54 -30.51
C PRO A 32 -7.57 6.13 -29.06
N GLN A 33 -6.55 6.73 -28.46
CA GLN A 33 -6.13 6.43 -27.08
C GLN A 33 -6.77 7.38 -26.06
N THR A 34 -7.05 6.86 -24.88
CA THR A 34 -7.44 7.66 -23.72
C THR A 34 -6.21 8.36 -23.14
N ARG A 35 -6.34 9.64 -22.80
CA ARG A 35 -5.34 10.44 -22.08
C ARG A 35 -5.78 10.62 -20.64
N ASP A 36 -4.86 10.43 -19.72
CA ASP A 36 -5.10 10.54 -18.28
C ASP A 36 -4.03 11.43 -17.65
N LEU A 37 -4.50 12.48 -16.98
CA LEU A 37 -3.70 13.49 -16.34
C LEU A 37 -4.07 13.56 -14.85
N ILE A 38 -3.07 13.34 -14.00
CA ILE A 38 -3.18 13.47 -12.56
C ILE A 38 -2.26 14.61 -12.13
N LYS A 39 -2.80 15.54 -11.37
CA LYS A 39 -2.04 16.55 -10.63
C LYS A 39 -2.31 16.35 -9.15
N GLN A 40 -1.25 16.19 -8.38
CA GLN A 40 -1.34 16.07 -6.93
C GLN A 40 -0.32 16.99 -6.27
N GLN A 41 -0.78 17.78 -5.31
CA GLN A 41 0.07 18.61 -4.46
C GLN A 41 -0.28 18.33 -3.01
N THR A 42 0.71 18.10 -2.16
CA THR A 42 0.48 17.81 -0.74
C THR A 42 1.31 18.76 0.10
N ALA A 43 0.65 19.40 1.07
CA ALA A 43 1.29 20.25 2.06
C ALA A 43 0.98 19.69 3.45
N GLY A 44 1.98 19.62 4.34
CA GLY A 44 1.78 19.01 5.65
C GLY A 44 2.83 19.42 6.67
N ILE A 45 2.47 19.15 7.92
CA ILE A 45 3.33 19.33 9.09
C ILE A 45 3.34 18.02 9.88
N ALA A 46 4.50 17.69 10.42
CA ALA A 46 4.68 16.56 11.31
C ALA A 46 5.47 16.98 12.55
N TYR A 47 5.19 16.31 13.65
CA TYR A 47 5.83 16.54 14.92
C TYR A 47 6.14 15.21 15.60
N GLU A 48 7.36 15.09 16.11
CA GLU A 48 7.82 13.90 16.81
C GLU A 48 8.21 14.26 18.24
N LEU A 49 7.56 13.60 19.19
CA LEU A 49 7.85 13.67 20.60
C LEU A 49 8.64 12.43 21.01
N ARG A 50 9.74 12.63 21.73
CA ARG A 50 10.54 11.56 22.30
C ARG A 50 10.72 11.81 23.79
N TRP A 51 10.43 10.82 24.60
CA TRP A 51 10.68 10.85 26.04
C TRP A 51 11.73 9.80 26.36
N GLU A 52 12.76 10.20 27.09
CA GLU A 52 13.92 9.33 27.35
C GLU A 52 13.49 7.97 27.89
N GLN A 53 13.95 6.92 27.20
CA GLN A 53 13.76 5.50 27.50
C GLN A 53 12.31 4.97 27.55
N ARG A 54 11.29 5.84 27.56
CA ARG A 54 9.89 5.45 27.78
C ARG A 54 9.03 5.45 26.54
N GLY A 55 9.32 6.25 25.51
CA GLY A 55 8.50 6.18 24.31
C GLY A 55 8.71 7.29 23.30
N GLN A 56 7.91 7.19 22.24
CA GLN A 56 7.89 8.11 21.11
C GLN A 56 6.44 8.28 20.64
N LEU A 57 6.07 9.50 20.26
CA LEU A 57 4.79 9.83 19.63
C LEU A 57 5.04 10.67 18.38
N GLY A 58 4.63 10.13 17.24
CA GLY A 58 4.61 10.84 15.97
C GLY A 58 3.20 11.29 15.64
N LEU A 59 3.05 12.57 15.28
CA LEU A 59 1.82 13.16 14.77
C LEU A 59 2.10 13.78 13.41
N GLY A 60 1.20 13.61 12.46
CA GLY A 60 1.28 14.26 11.15
C GLY A 60 -0.09 14.64 10.65
N VAL A 61 -0.17 15.82 10.03
CA VAL A 61 -1.36 16.33 9.35
C VAL A 61 -0.92 16.89 8.01
N GLN A 62 -1.63 16.52 6.95
CA GLN A 62 -1.37 16.99 5.60
C GLN A 62 -2.68 17.22 4.86
N ARG A 63 -2.70 18.24 4.00
CA ARG A 63 -3.75 18.49 3.03
C ARG A 63 -3.22 18.13 1.66
N THR A 64 -3.97 17.30 0.94
CA THR A 64 -3.62 16.92 -0.44
C THR A 64 -4.63 17.56 -1.36
N PHE A 65 -4.18 18.26 -2.40
CA PHE A 65 -4.97 18.76 -3.51
C PHE A 65 -4.79 17.79 -4.67
N TYR A 66 -5.87 17.16 -5.12
CA TYR A 66 -5.87 16.14 -6.15
C TYR A 66 -6.82 16.54 -7.28
N GLU A 67 -6.31 16.54 -8.51
CA GLU A 67 -7.09 16.74 -9.74
C GLU A 67 -6.79 15.58 -10.68
N LYS A 68 -7.83 14.93 -11.19
CA LYS A 68 -7.74 13.93 -12.25
C LYS A 68 -8.60 14.33 -13.42
N ARG A 69 -8.01 14.30 -14.61
CA ARG A 69 -8.69 14.50 -15.89
C ARG A 69 -8.47 13.30 -16.80
N VAL A 70 -9.55 12.70 -17.27
CA VAL A 70 -9.56 11.60 -18.23
C VAL A 70 -10.24 12.09 -19.51
N GLU A 71 -9.49 12.08 -20.60
CA GLU A 71 -9.96 12.40 -21.95
C GLU A 71 -9.99 11.09 -22.74
N ALA A 72 -11.16 10.46 -22.82
CA ALA A 72 -11.40 9.26 -23.62
C ALA A 72 -12.06 9.63 -24.95
N PRO A 73 -12.01 8.74 -25.97
CA PRO A 73 -12.61 9.03 -27.28
C PRO A 73 -14.11 9.36 -27.24
N LEU A 74 -14.84 8.83 -26.25
CA LEU A 74 -16.30 8.97 -26.14
C LEU A 74 -16.77 9.82 -24.95
N PHE A 75 -15.87 10.19 -24.04
CA PHE A 75 -16.21 11.00 -22.87
C PHE A 75 -15.01 11.72 -22.28
N THR A 76 -15.28 12.82 -21.60
CA THR A 76 -14.31 13.50 -20.74
C THR A 76 -14.83 13.48 -19.31
N ALA A 77 -13.98 13.12 -18.36
CA ALA A 77 -14.29 13.14 -16.94
C ALA A 77 -13.22 13.93 -16.18
N GLN A 78 -13.66 14.76 -15.23
CA GLN A 78 -12.77 15.46 -14.31
C GLN A 78 -13.25 15.23 -12.88
N THR A 79 -12.30 15.10 -11.95
CA THR A 79 -12.58 14.98 -10.53
C THR A 79 -11.52 15.73 -9.75
N GLU A 80 -11.97 16.45 -8.74
CA GLU A 80 -11.13 17.18 -7.80
C GLU A 80 -11.45 16.71 -6.38
N ASP A 81 -10.43 16.54 -5.56
CA ASP A 81 -10.56 16.17 -4.16
C ASP A 81 -9.45 16.85 -3.35
N ASP A 82 -9.79 17.35 -2.15
CA ASP A 82 -8.85 18.06 -1.28
C ASP A 82 -8.76 17.48 0.15
N PRO A 83 -8.47 16.17 0.31
CA PRO A 83 -8.61 15.50 1.59
C PRO A 83 -7.55 15.92 2.61
N TRP A 84 -7.99 16.06 3.86
CA TRP A 84 -7.13 16.07 5.03
C TRP A 84 -6.75 14.65 5.41
N LEU A 85 -5.45 14.37 5.40
CA LEU A 85 -4.85 13.12 5.83
C LEU A 85 -4.08 13.37 7.12
N TYR A 86 -4.13 12.41 8.04
CA TYR A 86 -3.43 12.51 9.30
C TYR A 86 -2.96 11.15 9.78
N ASN A 87 -1.83 11.15 10.48
CA ASN A 87 -1.18 9.96 11.00
C ASN A 87 -0.77 10.17 12.45
N VAL A 88 -0.96 9.13 13.25
CA VAL A 88 -0.58 9.05 14.66
C VAL A 88 0.14 7.73 14.86
N ALA A 89 1.31 7.77 15.48
CA ALA A 89 2.07 6.58 15.84
C ALA A 89 2.60 6.71 17.25
N LEU A 90 2.34 5.72 18.10
CA LEU A 90 2.78 5.65 19.48
C LEU A 90 3.63 4.39 19.67
N ALA A 91 4.79 4.57 20.30
CA ALA A 91 5.59 3.50 20.85
C ALA A 91 5.84 3.80 22.34
N TYR A 92 5.52 2.87 23.22
CA TYR A 92 5.68 3.09 24.65
C TYR A 92 6.24 1.84 25.33
N SER A 93 7.35 2.00 26.04
CA SER A 93 7.93 0.96 26.89
C SER A 93 7.13 0.90 28.20
N LEU A 94 6.47 -0.24 28.44
CA LEU A 94 5.80 -0.48 29.73
C LEU A 94 6.85 -0.75 30.82
N ASN A 95 7.91 -1.49 30.47
CA ASN A 95 9.08 -1.81 31.29
C ASN A 95 10.21 -2.32 30.37
N ASP A 96 11.35 -2.73 30.94
CA ASP A 96 12.52 -3.21 30.17
C ASP A 96 12.23 -4.48 29.35
N ALA A 97 11.17 -5.23 29.70
CA ALA A 97 10.79 -6.46 29.05
C ALA A 97 9.56 -6.31 28.14
N ALA A 98 8.85 -5.18 28.14
CA ALA A 98 7.57 -5.04 27.44
C ALA A 98 7.38 -3.64 26.83
N ALA A 99 6.87 -3.63 25.60
CA ALA A 99 6.51 -2.40 24.90
C ALA A 99 5.20 -2.57 24.13
N VAL A 100 4.47 -1.46 24.00
CA VAL A 100 3.24 -1.37 23.20
C VAL A 100 3.42 -0.41 22.05
N TYR A 101 2.71 -0.69 20.98
CA TYR A 101 2.69 0.10 19.76
C TYR A 101 1.25 0.29 19.32
N ALA A 102 0.94 1.49 18.86
CA ALA A 102 -0.34 1.79 18.24
C ALA A 102 -0.13 2.76 17.08
N SER A 103 -0.88 2.59 16.01
CA SER A 103 -0.86 3.54 14.90
C SER A 103 -2.24 3.71 14.29
N TYR A 104 -2.50 4.93 13.84
CA TYR A 104 -3.67 5.32 13.07
C TYR A 104 -3.18 6.14 11.88
N ALA A 105 -3.67 5.86 10.68
CA ALA A 105 -3.34 6.66 9.50
C ALA A 105 -4.55 6.81 8.58
N ARG A 106 -4.76 8.02 8.07
CA ARG A 106 -5.56 8.27 6.87
C ARG A 106 -4.62 8.43 5.68
N GLY A 107 -4.85 7.68 4.62
CA GLY A 107 -4.12 7.78 3.35
C GLY A 107 -5.08 7.98 2.19
N LEU A 108 -4.58 8.56 1.11
CA LEU A 108 -5.29 8.63 -0.16
C LEU A 108 -5.03 7.35 -0.95
N GLU A 109 -6.09 6.73 -1.46
CA GLU A 109 -6.00 5.64 -2.42
C GLU A 109 -6.64 6.06 -3.74
N GLU A 110 -6.00 5.71 -4.85
CA GLU A 110 -6.53 5.94 -6.19
C GLU A 110 -7.23 4.68 -6.70
N SER A 111 -8.46 4.83 -7.18
CA SER A 111 -9.18 3.80 -7.92
C SER A 111 -8.80 3.87 -9.41
N GLY A 112 -8.36 2.73 -9.95
CA GLY A 112 -8.07 2.61 -11.37
C GLY A 112 -9.31 2.78 -12.24
N VAL A 113 -9.13 3.26 -13.47
CA VAL A 113 -10.13 3.14 -14.55
C VAL A 113 -10.00 1.73 -15.12
N ALA A 114 -11.12 1.01 -15.29
CA ALA A 114 -11.09 -0.31 -15.91
C ALA A 114 -10.51 -0.21 -17.34
N PRO A 115 -9.78 -1.25 -17.82
CA PRO A 115 -9.33 -1.29 -19.21
C PRO A 115 -10.52 -1.16 -20.17
N ALA A 116 -10.24 -0.63 -21.36
CA ALA A 116 -11.25 -0.22 -22.34
C ALA A 116 -12.15 -1.34 -22.91
N TRP A 117 -11.97 -2.59 -22.49
CA TRP A 117 -12.75 -3.72 -22.99
C TRP A 117 -13.36 -4.57 -21.87
N PRO A 118 -14.69 -4.79 -21.86
CA PRO A 118 -15.70 -4.21 -22.75
C PRO A 118 -16.03 -2.73 -22.43
N PRO A 119 -16.61 -1.95 -23.38
CA PRO A 119 -16.91 -0.52 -23.21
C PRO A 119 -17.78 -0.17 -22.00
N THR A 120 -18.60 -1.12 -21.54
CA THR A 120 -19.48 -1.01 -20.35
C THR A 120 -18.72 -0.99 -19.02
N ALA A 121 -17.42 -1.30 -19.00
CA ALA A 121 -16.61 -1.28 -17.79
C ALA A 121 -16.02 0.11 -17.42
N MET A 122 -16.24 1.14 -18.26
CA MET A 122 -15.59 2.45 -18.11
C MET A 122 -16.12 3.30 -16.95
N THR A 123 -17.19 2.88 -16.26
CA THR A 123 -17.68 3.56 -15.05
C THR A 123 -16.86 3.12 -13.83
N PRO A 124 -16.13 4.02 -13.17
CA PRO A 124 -15.41 3.66 -11.96
C PRO A 124 -16.42 3.29 -10.86
N SER A 125 -16.25 2.13 -10.23
CA SER A 125 -17.14 1.65 -9.16
C SER A 125 -17.02 2.45 -7.85
N ARG A 126 -16.03 3.36 -7.78
CA ARG A 126 -15.71 4.24 -6.64
C ARG A 126 -15.19 5.57 -7.19
N PRO A 127 -15.21 6.67 -6.40
CA PRO A 127 -14.50 7.89 -6.75
C PRO A 127 -13.04 7.57 -7.13
N PHE A 128 -12.47 8.36 -8.05
CA PHE A 128 -11.10 8.14 -8.50
C PHE A 128 -10.07 8.25 -7.38
N ALA A 129 -10.34 9.06 -6.37
CA ALA A 129 -9.55 9.12 -5.15
C ALA A 129 -10.47 8.98 -3.95
N HIS A 130 -10.07 8.20 -2.94
CA HIS A 130 -10.80 8.06 -1.69
C HIS A 130 -9.85 7.95 -0.50
N VAL A 131 -10.30 8.44 0.66
CA VAL A 131 -9.53 8.34 1.89
C VAL A 131 -9.73 6.97 2.52
N ARG A 132 -8.63 6.26 2.74
CA ARG A 132 -8.58 5.01 3.51
C ARG A 132 -8.03 5.24 4.90
N GLN A 133 -8.62 4.56 5.88
CA GLN A 133 -8.16 4.58 7.27
C GLN A 133 -7.56 3.22 7.65
N THR A 134 -6.39 3.25 8.28
CA THR A 134 -5.70 2.06 8.80
C THR A 134 -5.44 2.23 10.30
N ARG A 135 -5.65 1.15 11.06
CA ARG A 135 -5.46 1.09 12.51
C ARG A 135 -4.72 -0.19 12.87
N ASP A 136 -3.60 -0.05 13.57
CA ASP A 136 -2.79 -1.19 14.00
C ASP A 136 -2.37 -1.02 15.46
N CYS A 137 -2.27 -2.16 16.16
CA CYS A 137 -1.89 -2.23 17.55
C CYS A 137 -0.98 -3.44 17.75
N ALA A 138 0.10 -3.32 18.53
CA ALA A 138 1.02 -4.43 18.78
C ALA A 138 1.62 -4.38 20.19
N ILE A 139 1.97 -5.56 20.70
CA ILE A 139 2.66 -5.71 21.98
C ILE A 139 3.91 -6.56 21.74
N ARG A 140 5.02 -6.10 22.30
CA ARG A 140 6.28 -6.83 22.35
C ARG A 140 6.56 -7.22 23.79
N SER A 141 6.90 -8.47 24.02
CA SER A 141 7.39 -8.95 25.32
C SER A 141 8.65 -9.79 25.13
N ALA A 142 9.65 -9.54 25.95
CA ALA A 142 10.79 -10.42 26.16
C ALA A 142 10.47 -11.33 27.34
N ARG A 143 10.56 -12.66 27.16
CA ARG A 143 10.57 -13.58 28.31
C ARG A 143 11.95 -13.54 28.96
N PRO A 144 12.06 -13.57 30.30
CA PRO A 144 13.29 -14.01 30.94
C PRO A 144 13.54 -15.46 30.50
N SER A 145 14.63 -15.70 29.76
CA SER A 145 14.94 -17.04 29.26
C SER A 145 15.49 -17.89 30.40
N ASN A 146 14.82 -19.00 30.73
CA ASN A 146 15.45 -20.14 31.41
C ASN A 146 15.41 -21.40 30.54
N SER A 147 15.54 -21.25 29.23
CA SER A 147 15.66 -22.38 28.31
C SER A 147 16.76 -22.11 27.29
N LEU A 148 17.68 -23.07 27.21
CA LEU A 148 18.78 -23.12 26.24
C LEU A 148 18.21 -23.08 24.81
N PRO A 149 18.90 -22.42 23.86
CA PRO A 149 18.45 -22.38 22.47
C PRO A 149 18.65 -23.74 21.80
N VAL A 150 17.56 -24.38 21.37
CA VAL A 150 17.58 -25.41 20.32
C VAL A 150 17.39 -24.71 18.98
N SER A 151 18.44 -24.64 18.17
CA SER A 151 18.38 -24.15 16.80
C SER A 151 18.00 -25.30 15.86
N SER A 152 16.81 -25.25 15.26
CA SER A 152 16.48 -26.02 14.05
C SER A 152 16.51 -25.08 12.85
N THR A 153 17.56 -25.17 12.04
CA THR A 153 17.72 -24.43 10.79
C THR A 153 17.00 -25.18 9.66
N SER A 154 16.00 -24.56 9.03
CA SER A 154 15.49 -24.97 7.71
C SER A 154 15.91 -23.92 6.68
N PRO A 155 16.54 -24.30 5.56
CA PRO A 155 17.10 -23.34 4.62
C PRO A 155 16.11 -22.99 3.50
N SER A 156 15.76 -21.72 3.34
CA SER A 156 15.37 -21.19 2.03
C SER A 156 15.75 -19.71 1.85
N ARG A 157 16.98 -19.54 1.35
CA ARG A 157 17.46 -18.59 0.33
C ARG A 157 16.93 -17.15 0.28
N THR A 158 17.88 -16.22 0.54
CA THR A 158 18.12 -14.88 -0.08
C THR A 158 17.09 -13.77 0.18
N SER A 159 17.40 -12.63 0.80
CA SER A 159 18.42 -11.65 0.37
C SER A 159 19.08 -10.88 1.53
N ARG A 160 20.28 -10.37 1.23
CA ARG A 160 21.36 -9.97 2.12
C ARG A 160 21.38 -8.45 2.31
N TRP A 161 21.23 -7.97 3.54
CA TRP A 161 21.75 -6.67 4.00
C TRP A 161 22.37 -6.85 5.38
N THR A 162 23.70 -6.91 5.41
CA THR A 162 24.52 -7.00 6.62
C THR A 162 24.76 -5.60 7.18
N GLN A 163 24.21 -5.29 8.36
CA GLN A 163 24.85 -4.36 9.28
C GLN A 163 25.55 -5.16 10.38
N ARG A 164 26.88 -5.04 10.39
CA ARG A 164 27.79 -5.66 11.34
C ARG A 164 27.83 -4.75 12.57
N VAL A 165 27.07 -5.07 13.62
CA VAL A 165 27.25 -4.45 14.94
C VAL A 165 28.19 -5.34 15.74
N ALA A 166 29.31 -4.77 16.14
CA ALA A 166 30.34 -5.42 16.95
C ALA A 166 29.76 -5.89 18.30
N SER A 167 30.25 -7.04 18.73
CA SER A 167 29.75 -7.84 19.84
C SER A 167 29.93 -7.20 21.22
N ARG A 168 28.83 -7.07 21.96
CA ARG A 168 28.80 -7.43 23.37
C ARG A 168 27.81 -8.58 23.53
N ARG A 169 28.30 -9.73 23.99
CA ARG A 169 27.48 -10.91 24.29
C ARG A 169 26.63 -10.60 25.52
N SER A 170 25.42 -10.08 25.30
CA SER A 170 24.30 -10.32 26.22
C SER A 170 23.41 -11.36 25.55
N ALA A 171 23.12 -12.44 26.25
CA ALA A 171 22.18 -13.47 25.82
C ALA A 171 20.84 -12.78 25.49
N MET A 172 20.52 -12.64 24.19
CA MET A 172 19.24 -12.08 23.76
C MET A 172 18.18 -13.18 23.88
N SER A 173 17.26 -12.99 24.82
CA SER A 173 16.05 -13.81 24.98
C SER A 173 15.23 -13.87 23.68
N PRO A 174 14.46 -14.95 23.44
CA PRO A 174 13.47 -14.97 22.38
C PRO A 174 12.41 -13.87 22.61
N ILE A 175 12.22 -13.01 21.61
CA ILE A 175 11.24 -11.92 21.61
C ILE A 175 9.97 -12.44 20.94
N ALA A 176 8.84 -12.40 21.65
CA ALA A 176 7.53 -12.63 21.05
C ALA A 176 6.90 -11.28 20.67
N ALA A 177 6.47 -11.15 19.42
CA ALA A 177 5.78 -9.96 18.91
C ALA A 177 4.41 -10.36 18.37
N TRP A 178 3.36 -9.75 18.93
CA TRP A 178 1.98 -9.99 18.50
C TRP A 178 1.45 -8.71 17.84
N ARG A 179 1.05 -8.81 16.56
CA ARG A 179 0.40 -7.73 15.82
C ARG A 179 -1.08 -8.03 15.69
N PHE A 180 -1.91 -7.06 16.05
CA PHE A 180 -3.36 -7.14 15.91
C PHE A 180 -3.86 -5.97 15.07
N ARG A 181 -4.86 -6.24 14.24
CA ARG A 181 -5.63 -5.19 13.56
C ARG A 181 -6.76 -4.78 14.51
N CYS A 182 -6.74 -3.53 14.96
CA CYS A 182 -7.74 -3.02 15.92
C CYS A 182 -9.11 -2.84 15.21
N PRO A 183 -10.26 -3.24 15.81
CA PRO A 183 -11.56 -3.21 15.15
C PRO A 183 -12.06 -1.78 14.84
N VAL A 184 -12.82 -1.64 13.75
CA VAL A 184 -13.46 -0.38 13.33
C VAL A 184 -14.76 -0.20 14.10
N SER A 185 -14.80 0.73 15.07
CA SER A 185 -16.06 1.31 15.53
C SER A 185 -16.53 2.32 14.48
N SER A 186 -17.53 1.95 13.68
CA SER A 186 -18.27 2.89 12.84
C SER A 186 -19.26 3.65 13.73
N ARG A 187 -18.97 4.91 14.05
CA ARG A 187 -20.04 5.88 14.29
C ARG A 187 -20.16 6.71 13.03
N ALA A 188 -21.23 6.44 12.27
CA ALA A 188 -21.72 7.37 11.27
C ALA A 188 -22.16 8.65 12.00
N ALA A 189 -21.74 9.80 11.50
CA ALA A 189 -22.35 11.09 11.74
C ALA A 189 -22.81 11.60 10.37
#